data_AF-A0AA42ZKT9-F1
#
_entry.id   AF-A0AA42ZKT9-F1
#
_cell.length_a   1.000
_cell.length_b   1.000
_cell.length_c   1.000
_cell.angle_alpha   90.00
_cell.angle_beta   90.00
_cell.angle_gamma   90.00
#
_symmetry.space_group_name_H-M   'P 1'
#
loop_
_entity.id
_entity.type
_entity.pdbx_description
1 polymer ?
#
loop_
_entity_poly.entity_id
_entity_poly.type
_entity_poly.pdbx_seq_one_letter_code
_entity_poly.pdbx_strand_id
1 'polypeptide(L)'
;ETVFAKLVKQGVPIRAIATYATATKPWVARQGLAARVKLALRQALLGLSDRSALQALRFDGFLAGDDSDFGATRQAIKENPRFFAPGQ
;
A
#
# COMPACT_ATOMS: atom_id res chain seq x y z
N GLU A 1 11.28 -4.99 5.47
CA GLU A 1 11.81 -4.00 6.46
C GLU A 1 11.45 -2.60 5.99
N THR A 2 10.93 -1.72 6.87
CA THR A 2 10.65 -0.31 6.53
C THR A 2 11.93 0.52 6.59
N VAL A 3 11.98 1.65 5.90
CA VAL A 3 13.15 2.56 5.95
C VAL A 3 13.43 3.02 7.38
N PHE A 4 12.37 3.33 8.15
CA PHE A 4 12.51 3.70 9.57
C PHE A 4 13.21 2.61 10.40
N ALA A 5 12.75 1.36 10.31
CA ALA A 5 13.34 0.25 11.04
C ALA A 5 14.82 0.03 10.67
N LYS A 6 15.12 0.13 9.36
CA LYS A 6 16.50 0.05 8.86
C LYS A 6 17.40 1.14 9.47
N LEU A 7 16.94 2.38 9.51
CA LEU A 7 17.73 3.51 10.04
C LEU A 7 17.95 3.41 11.56
N VAL A 8 16.93 2.98 12.32
CA VAL A 8 17.07 2.72 13.76
C VAL A 8 18.12 1.62 14.00
N LYS A 9 18.07 0.52 13.23
CA LYS A 9 19.04 -0.58 13.32
C LYS A 9 20.47 -0.13 12.98
N GLN A 10 20.64 0.88 12.14
CA GLN A 10 21.93 1.48 11.80
C GLN A 10 22.45 2.48 12.85
N GLY A 11 21.70 2.73 13.93
CA GLY A 11 22.11 3.66 14.99
C GLY A 11 21.86 5.14 14.66
N VAL A 12 21.06 5.44 13.64
CA VAL A 12 20.69 6.82 13.33
C VAL A 12 19.83 7.38 14.48
N PRO A 13 20.15 8.55 15.07
CA PRO A 13 19.44 9.09 16.23
C PRO A 13 18.10 9.73 15.82
N ILE A 14 17.15 8.91 15.40
CA ILE A 14 15.79 9.30 15.03
C ILE A 14 14.77 8.60 15.93
N ARG A 15 13.59 9.22 16.08
CA ARG A 15 12.44 8.64 16.79
C ARG A 15 11.17 8.86 15.99
N ALA A 16 10.21 7.93 16.09
CA ALA A 16 8.88 8.14 15.54
C ALA A 16 8.15 9.23 16.35
N ILE A 17 7.52 10.17 15.66
CA ILE A 17 6.68 11.21 16.27
C ILE A 17 5.20 10.87 16.10
N ALA A 18 4.84 10.25 14.97
CA ALA A 18 3.51 9.76 14.67
C ALA A 18 3.59 8.56 13.71
N THR A 19 2.59 7.69 13.77
CA THR A 19 2.40 6.56 12.85
C THR A 19 0.95 6.55 12.40
N TYR A 20 0.72 6.27 11.12
CA TYR A 20 -0.60 6.18 10.54
C TYR A 20 -0.67 4.97 9.61
N ALA A 21 -1.83 4.32 9.58
CA ALA A 21 -2.09 3.24 8.64
C ALA A 21 -2.24 3.82 7.23
N THR A 22 -1.66 3.14 6.24
CA THR A 22 -1.81 3.47 4.82
C THR A 22 -2.18 2.22 4.06
N ALA A 23 -2.98 2.38 3.00
CA ALA A 23 -3.20 1.29 2.06
C ALA A 23 -1.87 0.88 1.42
N THR A 24 -1.68 -0.42 1.22
CA THR A 24 -0.51 -0.95 0.51
C THR A 24 -0.59 -0.63 -0.99
N LYS A 25 0.46 -0.97 -1.74
CA LYS A 25 0.51 -0.77 -3.20
C LYS A 25 -0.59 -1.59 -3.90
N PRO A 26 -1.50 -0.96 -4.66
CA PRO A 26 -2.56 -1.68 -5.33
C PRO A 26 -2.06 -2.42 -6.57
N TRP A 27 -2.64 -3.58 -6.83
CA TRP A 27 -2.59 -4.26 -8.13
C TRP A 27 -3.89 -3.99 -8.87
N VAL A 28 -3.79 -3.27 -10.00
CA VAL A 28 -4.96 -2.80 -10.74
C VAL A 28 -5.04 -3.45 -12.12
N ALA A 29 -6.26 -3.75 -12.56
CA ALA A 29 -6.53 -4.19 -13.91
C ALA A 29 -7.07 -3.02 -14.74
N ARG A 30 -6.76 -2.99 -16.03
CA ARG A 30 -7.28 -1.98 -16.95
C ARG A 30 -8.81 -1.97 -16.98
N GLN A 31 -9.38 -0.79 -17.20
CA GLN A 31 -10.81 -0.66 -17.47
C GLN A 31 -11.19 -1.41 -18.76
N GLY A 32 -12.38 -2.01 -18.78
CA GLY A 32 -12.88 -2.77 -19.93
C GLY A 32 -12.26 -4.16 -20.11
N LEU A 33 -11.44 -4.65 -19.16
CA LEU A 33 -11.00 -6.03 -19.17
C LEU A 33 -12.22 -6.97 -19.03
N ALA A 34 -12.29 -8.00 -19.89
CA ALA A 34 -13.38 -8.96 -19.89
C ALA A 34 -13.62 -9.54 -18.48
N ALA A 35 -14.88 -9.56 -18.02
CA ALA A 35 -15.24 -9.92 -16.65
C ALA A 35 -14.69 -11.30 -16.23
N ARG A 36 -14.76 -12.30 -17.13
CA ARG A 36 -14.20 -13.63 -16.90
C ARG A 36 -12.71 -13.59 -16.62
N VAL A 37 -11.96 -12.79 -17.38
CA VAL A 37 -10.50 -12.66 -17.21
C VAL A 37 -10.18 -11.91 -15.92
N LYS A 38 -10.90 -10.83 -15.62
CA LYS A 38 -10.75 -10.08 -14.36
C LYS A 38 -10.98 -10.98 -13.14
N LEU A 39 -12.03 -11.82 -13.17
CA LEU A 39 -12.34 -12.75 -12.09
C LEU A 39 -11.26 -13.82 -11.93
N ALA A 40 -10.82 -14.43 -13.04
CA ALA A 40 -9.78 -15.45 -13.03
C ALA A 40 -8.46 -14.90 -12.47
N LEU A 41 -8.04 -13.70 -12.90
CA LEU A 41 -6.85 -13.03 -12.37
C LEU A 41 -6.99 -12.74 -10.87
N ARG A 42 -8.14 -12.21 -10.43
CA ARG A 42 -8.39 -11.93 -9.01
C ARG A 42 -8.27 -13.19 -8.16
N GLN A 43 -8.88 -14.29 -8.59
CA GLN A 43 -8.83 -15.56 -7.88
C GLN A 43 -7.40 -16.13 -7.86
N ALA A 44 -6.68 -16.08 -8.98
CA ALA A 44 -5.31 -16.56 -9.06
C ALA A 44 -4.35 -15.80 -8.13
N LEU A 45 -4.48 -14.47 -8.06
CA LEU A 45 -3.65 -13.65 -7.18
C LEU A 45 -3.98 -13.88 -5.70
N LEU A 46 -5.27 -13.88 -5.33
CA LEU A 46 -5.69 -14.10 -3.94
C LEU A 46 -5.38 -15.52 -3.44
N GLY A 47 -5.37 -16.50 -4.34
CA GLY A 47 -5.02 -17.88 -4.05
C GLY A 47 -3.52 -18.19 -4.12
N LEU A 48 -2.66 -17.22 -4.44
CA LEU A 48 -1.22 -17.47 -4.57
C LEU A 48 -0.60 -17.74 -3.20
N SER A 49 -0.19 -18.98 -2.98
CA SER A 49 0.48 -19.44 -1.76
C SER A 49 1.89 -20.00 -2.00
N ASP A 50 2.36 -19.98 -3.25
CA ASP A 50 3.70 -20.46 -3.60
C ASP A 50 4.76 -19.55 -2.97
N ARG A 51 5.55 -20.10 -2.04
CA ARG A 51 6.53 -19.32 -1.27
C ARG A 51 7.64 -18.74 -2.14
N SER A 52 8.07 -19.45 -3.18
CA SER A 52 9.13 -18.99 -4.07
C SER A 52 8.68 -17.77 -4.88
N ALA A 53 7.46 -17.84 -5.44
CA ALA A 53 6.83 -16.74 -6.15
C ALA A 53 6.60 -15.52 -5.25
N LEU A 54 6.05 -15.74 -4.04
CA LEU A 54 5.81 -14.66 -3.07
C LEU A 54 7.13 -14.00 -2.60
N GLN A 55 8.17 -14.79 -2.36
CA GLN A 55 9.49 -14.27 -2.00
C GLN A 55 10.11 -13.44 -3.13
N ALA A 56 9.98 -13.87 -4.38
CA ALA A 56 10.41 -13.10 -5.55
C ALA A 56 9.68 -11.75 -5.65
N LEU A 57 8.41 -11.72 -5.26
CA LEU A 57 7.57 -10.52 -5.23
C LEU A 57 7.77 -9.65 -3.96
N ARG A 58 8.48 -10.17 -2.96
CA ARG A 58 8.83 -9.51 -1.69
C ARG A 58 7.63 -9.15 -0.81
N PHE A 59 6.58 -9.96 -0.83
CA PHE A 59 5.45 -9.85 0.08
C PHE A 59 4.84 -11.22 0.37
N ASP A 60 4.05 -11.32 1.45
CA ASP A 60 3.57 -12.59 1.99
C ASP A 60 2.27 -13.10 1.37
N GLY A 61 1.61 -12.29 0.55
CA GLY A 61 0.38 -12.65 -0.14
C GLY A 61 -0.34 -11.46 -0.74
N PHE A 62 -1.50 -11.74 -1.32
CA PHE A 62 -2.43 -10.72 -1.83
C PHE A 62 -3.67 -10.64 -0.95
N LEU A 63 -4.22 -9.43 -0.84
CA LEU A 63 -5.47 -9.16 -0.15
C LEU A 63 -6.47 -8.55 -1.12
N ALA A 64 -7.76 -8.77 -0.86
CA ALA A 64 -8.81 -8.05 -1.56
C ALA A 64 -8.70 -6.57 -1.19
N GLY A 65 -8.68 -5.71 -2.21
CA GLY A 65 -8.69 -4.26 -2.05
C GLY A 65 -9.86 -3.63 -2.78
N ASP A 66 -10.24 -2.45 -2.31
CA ASP A 66 -11.25 -1.59 -2.89
C ASP A 66 -10.68 -0.19 -3.16
N ASP A 67 -11.32 0.57 -4.04
CA ASP A 67 -10.92 1.95 -4.32
C ASP A 67 -11.05 2.85 -3.07
N SER A 68 -12.00 2.54 -2.19
CA SER A 68 -12.25 3.26 -0.94
C SER A 68 -11.11 3.15 0.07
N ASP A 69 -10.27 2.11 -0.01
CA ASP A 69 -9.07 1.95 0.84
C ASP A 69 -8.09 3.13 0.69
N PHE A 70 -8.12 3.82 -0.45
CA PHE A 70 -7.29 4.98 -0.75
C PHE A 70 -7.95 6.33 -0.37
N GLY A 71 -9.12 6.30 0.27
CA GLY A 71 -9.88 7.50 0.66
C GLY A 71 -9.09 8.45 1.57
N ALA A 72 -8.41 7.91 2.58
CA ALA A 72 -7.59 8.71 3.50
C ALA A 72 -6.45 9.45 2.78
N THR A 73 -5.79 8.78 1.81
CA THR A 73 -4.77 9.41 0.97
C THR A 73 -5.34 10.54 0.12
N ARG A 74 -6.52 10.34 -0.48
CA ARG A 74 -7.19 11.41 -1.24
C ARG A 74 -7.56 12.60 -0.36
N GLN A 75 -8.01 12.34 0.87
CA GLN A 75 -8.32 13.42 1.82
C GLN A 75 -7.06 14.19 2.21
N ALA A 76 -5.97 13.48 2.53
CA ALA A 76 -4.69 14.11 2.86
C ALA A 76 -4.17 15.00 1.73
N ILE A 77 -4.31 14.58 0.46
CA ILE A 77 -3.96 15.40 -0.71
C ILE A 77 -4.79 16.68 -0.75
N LYS A 78 -6.11 16.59 -0.52
CA LYS A 78 -7.00 17.76 -0.52
C LYS A 78 -6.69 18.73 0.61
N GLU A 79 -6.36 18.20 1.79
CA GLU A 79 -6.08 19.00 3.00
C GLU A 79 -4.64 19.50 3.09
N ASN A 80 -3.74 19.00 2.23
CA ASN A 80 -2.33 19.37 2.21
C ASN A 80 -2.05 20.88 2.30
N PRO A 81 -2.81 21.78 1.64
CA PRO A 81 -2.60 23.23 1.79
C PRO A 81 -2.70 23.75 3.23
N ARG A 82 -3.47 23.09 4.11
CA ARG A 82 -3.63 23.51 5.52
C ARG A 82 -2.34 23.38 6.31
N PHE A 83 -1.48 22.42 5.97
CA PHE A 83 -0.18 22.25 6.63
C PHE A 83 0.77 23.42 6.34
N PHE A 84 0.67 24.01 5.15
CA PHE A 84 1.54 25.11 4.71
C PHE A 84 0.90 26.49 4.90
N ALA A 85 -0.34 26.56 5.39
CA ALA A 85 -0.99 27.82 5.68
C ALA A 85 -0.28 28.51 6.86
N PRO A 86 0.08 29.80 6.74
CA PRO A 86 0.69 30.53 7.85
C PRO A 86 -0.32 30.68 8.99
N GLY A 87 0.04 30.18 10.18
CA GLY A 87 -0.67 30.38 11.43
C GLY A 87 -1.87 29.44 11.64
N GLN A 88 -1.63 28.34 12.34
CA GLN A 88 -2.59 27.84 13.34
C GLN A 88 -2.01 28.07 14.72
#